data_AF-A0A3Q4I516-F1
#
_entry.id   AF-A0A3Q4I516-F1
#
_cell.length_a   1.000
_cell.length_b   1.000
_cell.length_c   1.000
_cell.angle_alpha   90.00
_cell.angle_beta   90.00
_cell.angle_gamma   90.00
#
_symmetry.space_group_name_H-M   'P 1'
#
loop_
_entity.id
_entity.type
_entity.pdbx_description
1 polymer ?
#
loop_
_entity_poly.entity_id
_entity_poly.type
_entity_poly.pdbx_seq_one_letter_code
_entity_poly.pdbx_strand_id
1 'polypeptide(L)' 'MLPVCVMERWRGRVALVTGASVGIGAAIAVELVRLGMKVVGCARDIGKLQVCSEITNWISTEII' A
#
# COMPACT_ATOMS: atom_id res chain seq x y z
N MET A 1 2.23 -29.28 10.85
CA MET A 1 1.58 -27.98 10.59
C MET A 1 2.57 -27.16 9.78
N LEU A 2 2.29 -26.97 8.49
CA LEU A 2 3.16 -26.16 7.62
C LEU A 2 3.16 -24.71 8.13
N PRO A 3 4.28 -23.97 8.01
CA PRO A 3 4.28 -22.55 8.34
C PRO A 3 3.19 -21.87 7.51
N VAL A 4 2.26 -21.19 8.19
CA VAL A 4 1.38 -20.25 7.50
C VAL A 4 2.28 -19.33 6.67
N CYS A 5 2.06 -19.27 5.36
CA CYS A 5 2.78 -18.35 4.49
C CYS A 5 2.67 -16.96 5.15
N VAL A 6 3.80 -16.29 5.42
CA VAL A 6 3.87 -15.10 6.29
C VAL A 6 2.80 -14.05 5.96
N MET A 7 2.40 -13.95 4.68
CA MET A 7 1.41 -12.99 4.18
C MET A 7 -0.06 -13.40 4.35
N GLU A 8 -0.39 -14.67 4.59
CA GLU A 8 -1.80 -15.08 4.76
C GLU A 8 -2.46 -14.42 5.98
N ARG A 9 -1.68 -14.18 7.05
CA ARG A 9 -2.15 -13.41 8.22
C ARG A 9 -2.58 -11.97 7.85
N TRP A 10 -2.00 -11.41 6.81
CA TRP A 10 -2.11 -10.00 6.45
C TRP A 10 -3.06 -9.75 5.28
N ARG A 11 -3.43 -10.77 4.52
CA ARG A 11 -4.43 -10.66 3.43
C ARG A 11 -5.73 -10.00 3.93
N GLY A 12 -6.21 -9.03 3.16
CA GLY A 12 -7.42 -8.26 3.43
C GLY A 12 -7.32 -7.23 4.57
N ARG A 13 -6.21 -7.19 5.33
CA ARG A 13 -5.95 -6.16 6.35
C ARG A 13 -5.53 -4.84 5.71
N VAL A 14 -5.58 -3.76 6.49
CA VAL A 14 -5.17 -2.42 6.07
C VAL A 14 -3.75 -2.13 6.53
N ALA A 15 -2.91 -1.58 5.64
CA ALA A 15 -1.59 -1.03 5.95
C ALA A 15 -1.53 0.47 5.64
N LEU A 16 -1.07 1.26 6.61
CA LEU A 16 -0.75 2.68 6.41
C LEU A 16 0.71 2.81 5.97
N VAL A 17 0.95 3.48 4.85
CA VAL A 17 2.29 3.72 4.32
C VAL A 17 2.56 5.22 4.26
N THR A 18 3.46 5.69 5.12
CA THR A 18 3.94 7.08 5.09
C THR A 18 5.04 7.26 4.05
N GLY A 19 5.07 8.39 3.35
CA GLY A 19 6.01 8.60 2.25
C GLY A 19 5.67 7.76 1.01
N ALA A 20 4.40 7.39 0.84
CA ALA A 20 3.92 6.54 -0.26
C ALA A 20 3.95 7.20 -1.65
N SER A 21 4.35 8.47 -1.76
CA SER A 21 4.33 9.20 -3.03
C SER A 21 5.51 8.88 -3.95
N VAL A 22 6.66 8.45 -3.42
CA VAL A 22 7.88 8.18 -4.21
C VAL A 22 8.78 7.13 -3.56
N GLY A 23 9.76 6.65 -4.32
CA GLY A 23 10.86 5.82 -3.82
C GLY A 23 10.39 4.52 -3.15
N ILE A 24 11.00 4.19 -2.01
CA ILE A 24 10.74 2.94 -1.29
C ILE A 24 9.32 2.88 -0.76
N GLY A 25 8.77 3.99 -0.24
CA GLY A 25 7.40 4.03 0.28
C GLY A 25 6.37 3.69 -0.79
N ALA A 26 6.55 4.23 -2.00
CA ALA A 26 5.71 3.88 -3.15
C ALA A 26 5.85 2.40 -3.55
N ALA A 27 7.08 1.88 -3.61
CA ALA A 27 7.31 0.47 -3.95
C ALA A 27 6.69 -0.50 -2.93
N ILE A 28 6.79 -0.18 -1.63
CA ILE A 28 6.16 -0.96 -0.56
C ILE A 28 4.64 -0.93 -0.69
N ALA A 29 4.04 0.25 -0.93
CA ALA A 29 2.60 0.37 -1.10
C ALA A 29 2.08 -0.53 -2.24
N VAL A 30 2.76 -0.54 -3.38
CA VAL A 30 2.42 -1.40 -4.52
C VAL A 30 2.54 -2.87 -4.16
N GLU A 31 3.61 -3.29 -3.50
CA GLU A 31 3.83 -4.70 -3.17
C GLU A 31 2.82 -5.21 -2.13
N LEU A 32 2.47 -4.41 -1.13
CA LEU A 32 1.44 -4.78 -0.14
C LEU A 32 0.07 -5.02 -0.80
N VAL A 33 -0.31 -4.21 -1.79
CA VAL A 33 -1.55 -4.45 -2.55
C VAL A 33 -1.45 -5.74 -3.36
N ARG A 34 -0.32 -6.03 -4.02
CA ARG A 34 -0.10 -7.29 -4.74
C ARG A 34 -0.22 -8.51 -3.85
N LEU A 35 0.22 -8.39 -2.60
CA LEU A 35 0.07 -9.42 -1.57
C LEU A 35 -1.34 -9.50 -0.97
N GLY A 36 -2.29 -8.72 -1.49
CA GLY A 36 -3.71 -8.78 -1.14
C GLY A 36 -4.08 -7.96 0.09
N MET A 37 -3.26 -6.99 0.48
CA MET A 37 -3.61 -6.02 1.52
C MET A 37 -4.36 -4.82 0.93
N LYS A 38 -5.13 -4.14 1.77
CA LYS A 38 -5.62 -2.79 1.50
C LYS A 38 -4.55 -1.81 1.96
N VAL A 39 -4.32 -0.74 1.21
CA VAL A 39 -3.27 0.24 1.57
C VAL A 39 -3.84 1.64 1.63
N VAL A 40 -3.48 2.36 2.69
CA VAL A 40 -3.67 3.81 2.83
C VAL A 40 -2.31 4.47 2.66
N GLY A 41 -2.15 5.26 1.60
CA GLY A 41 -0.93 6.01 1.35
C GLY A 41 -1.03 7.42 1.95
N CYS A 42 -0.01 7.83 2.69
CA CYS A 42 0.09 9.17 3.30
C CYS A 42 1.36 9.88 2.81
N ALA A 43 1.19 11.06 2.19
CA ALA A 43 2.29 11.91 1.74
C ALA A 43 1.83 13.37 1.59
N ARG A 44 2.80 14.29 1.57
CA ARG A 44 2.55 15.74 1.44
C ARG A 44 2.19 16.19 0.02
N ASP A 45 2.56 15.40 -1.00
CA ASP A 45 2.41 15.74 -2.42
C ASP A 45 1.34 14.85 -3.04
N ILE A 46 0.15 15.42 -3.22
CA ILE A 46 -1.06 14.72 -3.66
C ILE A 46 -0.93 14.24 -5.10
N GLY A 47 -0.31 15.04 -5.98
CA GLY A 47 -0.18 14.70 -7.40
C GLY A 47 0.65 13.44 -7.60
N LYS A 48 1.75 13.30 -6.83
CA LYS A 48 2.57 12.08 -6.86
C LYS A 48 1.88 10.89 -6.21
N LEU A 49 1.06 11.12 -5.19
CA LEU A 49 0.33 10.05 -4.50
C LEU A 49 -0.80 9.45 -5.37
N GLN A 50 -1.49 10.27 -6.16
CA GLN A 50 -2.56 9.81 -7.06
C GLN A 50 -2.02 8.88 -8.16
N VAL A 51 -0.86 9.19 -8.75
CA VAL A 51 -0.21 8.33 -9.75
C VAL A 51 0.10 6.93 -9.17
N CYS A 52 0.50 6.85 -7.90
CA CYS A 52 0.71 5.56 -7.22
C CYS A 52 -0.60 4.79 -6.98
N SER A 53 -1.72 5.49 -6.79
CA SER A 53 -3.03 4.87 -6.58
C SER A 53 -3.65 4.28 -7.85
N GLU A 54 -3.43 4.90 -9.01
CA GLU A 54 -3.97 4.43 -10.30
C GLU A 54 -3.38 3.08 -10.75
N ILE A 55 -2.18 2.74 -10.26
CA ILE A 55 -1.49 1.48 -10.57
C ILE A 55 -2.15 0.28 -9.85
N THR A 56 -2.97 0.54 -8.83
CA THR A 56 -3.49 -0.51 -7.94
C THR A 56 -4.92 -0.19 -7.51
N ASN A 57 -5.91 -0.89 -8.09
CA ASN A 57 -7.37 -0.76 -7.89
C ASN A 57 -7.89 -0.83 -6.41
N TRP A 58 -7.03 -0.80 -5.40
CA TRP A 58 -7.34 -0.99 -3.98
C TRP A 58 -6.63 0.00 -3.02
N ILE A 59 -5.99 1.06 -3.51
CA ILE A 59 -5.39 2.10 -2.64
C ILE A 59 -6.44 3.19 -2.36
N SER A 60 -6.91 3.28 -1.11
CA SER A 60 -7.63 4.47 -0.64
C SER A 60 -6.58 5.51 -0.23
N THR A 61 -6.47 6.59 -0.98
CA THR A 61 -5.54 7.69 -0.67
C THR A 61 -6.20 8.66 0.31
N GLU A 62 -5.61 8.80 1.50
CA GLU A 62 -6.03 9.79 2.48
C GLU A 62 -4.84 10.73 2.77
N ILE A 63 -5.08 12.03 2.66
CA ILE A 63 -4.11 13.08 2.94
C ILE A 63 -4.29 13.46 4.40
N ILE A 64 -3.22 13.36 5.19
CA ILE A 64 -3.14 13.93 6.54
C ILE A 64 -2.10 15.04 6.53
#